data_AF-U3U2F1-F1
#
_entry.id   AF-U3U2F1-F1
#
_cell.length_a   1.000
_cell.length_b   1.000
_cell.length_c   1.000
_cell.angle_alpha   90.00
_cell.angle_beta   90.00
_cell.angle_gamma   90.00
#
_symmetry.space_group_name_H-M   'P 1'
#
loop_
_entity.id
_entity.type
_entity.pdbx_description
1 polymer ?
#
loop_
_entity_poly.entity_id
_entity_poly.type
_entity_poly.pdbx_seq_one_letter_code
_entity_poly.pdbx_strand_id
1 'polypeptide(L)'
;MDKATLYRCAKHTDDAPGDLPLLNDFSESLWFTRPRIDGEKGVWWFDDVAHKAVPVARLRNAPSTGHLTGEVKRGEHINAIMDLLPESTLLTLTLVIHPQDKLEENFARLSCDSMGENVDSLRAREDAATARTYLGNKHKLYRAAITLLIKARDLPSLDKRYLDLSSKLLNCGLEPVNPEHDIGPLSTYMRALPMCFNPAQDRHNWYTRLMFVQHFACLAPVYGRDTGTGNPGFTFFNRGGGPLSVDPLNRNDRTQNAHLMLFGPTGAGKSATALVKLALMMAIYRPRIFLIEVGNSFGLFSDYCASLRPERTSGQYQAR
;
A
#
# COMPACT_ATOMS: atom_id res chain seq x y z
N MET A 1 -41.49 -24.43 22.96
CA MET A 1 -40.19 -25.09 23.19
C MET A 1 -39.68 -24.68 24.56
N ASP A 2 -39.20 -25.62 25.36
CA ASP A 2 -38.56 -25.30 26.64
C ASP A 2 -37.15 -24.68 26.39
N LYS A 3 -36.69 -23.82 27.31
CA LYS A 3 -35.41 -23.10 27.23
C LYS A 3 -34.21 -24.03 27.07
N ALA A 4 -34.19 -25.17 27.76
CA ALA A 4 -33.17 -26.21 27.62
C ALA A 4 -33.19 -26.88 26.24
N THR A 5 -34.39 -27.11 25.68
CA THR A 5 -34.54 -27.63 24.32
C THR A 5 -34.06 -26.63 23.28
N LEU A 6 -34.34 -25.34 23.43
CA LEU A 6 -33.82 -24.28 22.55
C LEU A 6 -32.27 -24.23 22.59
N TYR A 7 -31.64 -24.21 23.77
CA TYR A 7 -30.17 -24.16 23.87
C TYR A 7 -29.48 -25.43 23.36
N ARG A 8 -30.14 -26.59 23.48
CA ARG A 8 -29.64 -27.85 22.92
C ARG A 8 -29.72 -27.87 21.40
N CYS A 9 -30.80 -27.36 20.81
CA CYS A 9 -30.97 -27.31 19.35
C CYS A 9 -30.20 -26.14 18.70
N ALA A 10 -29.93 -25.07 19.43
CA ALA A 10 -29.12 -23.93 18.97
C ALA A 10 -27.61 -24.15 19.12
N LYS A 11 -27.18 -25.25 19.77
CA LYS A 11 -25.78 -25.72 19.76
C LYS A 11 -25.49 -26.37 18.40
N HIS A 12 -25.38 -25.55 17.36
CA HIS A 12 -24.69 -25.95 16.15
C HIS A 12 -23.20 -25.69 16.40
N THR A 13 -22.41 -26.75 16.48
CA THR A 13 -20.95 -26.67 16.45
C THR A 13 -20.53 -27.12 15.06
N ASP A 14 -20.02 -26.19 14.26
CA ASP A 14 -19.57 -26.43 12.89
C ASP A 14 -18.21 -27.17 12.82
N ASP A 15 -17.60 -27.46 13.96
CA ASP A 15 -16.21 -27.90 14.03
C ASP A 15 -16.08 -29.43 13.90
N ALA A 16 -15.31 -29.90 12.92
CA ALA A 16 -14.93 -31.31 12.82
C ALA A 16 -13.83 -31.65 13.85
N PRO A 17 -13.64 -32.94 14.22
CA PRO A 17 -12.57 -33.33 15.13
C PRO A 17 -11.19 -32.93 14.59
N GLY A 18 -10.55 -31.95 15.24
CA GLY A 18 -9.24 -31.41 14.84
C GLY A 18 -9.27 -29.98 14.29
N ASP A 19 -10.46 -29.45 14.01
CA ASP A 19 -10.61 -28.05 13.61
C ASP A 19 -10.53 -27.11 14.83
N LEU A 20 -10.09 -25.88 14.58
CA LEU A 20 -10.11 -24.82 15.58
C LEU A 20 -11.56 -24.49 15.93
N PRO A 21 -11.92 -24.38 17.21
CA PRO A 21 -13.31 -24.19 17.59
C PRO A 21 -13.79 -22.81 17.12
N LEU A 22 -14.93 -22.75 16.44
CA LEU A 22 -15.50 -21.48 16.02
C LEU A 22 -16.13 -20.78 17.24
N LEU A 23 -15.41 -19.86 17.88
CA LEU A 23 -15.94 -19.08 18.99
C LEU A 23 -16.79 -17.91 18.46
N ASN A 24 -17.84 -17.56 19.20
CA ASN A 24 -18.70 -16.42 18.84
C ASN A 24 -17.96 -15.07 18.93
N ASP A 25 -16.83 -15.01 19.65
CA ASP A 25 -15.95 -13.84 19.65
C ASP A 25 -14.83 -14.04 18.61
N PHE A 26 -14.81 -13.16 17.61
CA PHE A 26 -13.76 -13.10 16.60
C PHE A 26 -12.38 -12.94 17.22
N SER A 27 -12.26 -12.13 18.28
CA SER A 27 -10.96 -11.87 18.91
C SER A 27 -10.41 -13.10 19.60
N GLU A 28 -11.24 -13.87 20.30
CA GLU A 28 -10.83 -15.13 20.92
C GLU A 28 -10.55 -16.21 19.86
N SER A 29 -11.23 -16.14 18.72
CA SER A 29 -11.01 -17.04 17.58
C SER A 29 -9.67 -16.84 16.86
N LEU A 30 -8.98 -15.71 17.09
CA LEU A 30 -7.70 -15.40 16.43
C LEU A 30 -6.48 -15.98 17.15
N TRP A 31 -6.62 -16.52 18.37
CA TRP A 31 -5.49 -16.89 19.24
C TRP A 31 -5.47 -18.36 19.67
N PHE A 32 -5.82 -19.28 18.79
CA PHE A 32 -5.80 -20.70 19.13
C PHE A 32 -4.40 -21.31 19.17
N THR A 33 -3.53 -20.89 18.26
CA THR A 33 -2.15 -21.36 18.23
C THR A 33 -1.23 -20.35 18.91
N ARG A 34 -0.30 -20.86 19.72
CA ARG A 34 0.72 -20.00 20.34
C ARG A 34 1.78 -19.67 19.29
N PRO A 35 2.17 -18.40 19.14
CA PRO A 35 3.29 -18.03 18.31
C PRO A 35 4.56 -18.78 18.73
N ARG A 36 5.34 -19.26 17.76
CA ARG A 36 6.63 -19.92 18.01
C ARG A 36 7.75 -19.05 17.47
N ILE A 37 8.91 -19.15 18.10
CA ILE A 37 10.10 -18.39 17.73
C ILE A 37 11.17 -19.38 17.30
N ASP A 38 11.82 -19.11 16.18
CA ASP A 38 13.08 -19.76 15.77
C ASP A 38 14.22 -18.73 15.96
N GLY A 39 14.94 -18.87 17.07
CA GLY A 39 15.99 -17.93 17.49
C GLY A 39 17.21 -17.95 16.57
N GLU A 40 17.60 -19.12 16.09
CA GLU A 40 18.76 -19.28 15.20
C GLU A 40 18.50 -18.66 13.83
N LYS A 41 17.27 -18.78 13.32
CA LYS A 41 16.90 -18.24 12.00
C LYS A 41 16.30 -16.84 12.05
N GLY A 42 16.02 -16.32 13.25
CA GLY A 42 15.43 -15.01 13.45
C GLY A 42 13.99 -14.88 12.92
N VAL A 43 13.21 -15.96 13.00
CA VAL A 43 11.88 -16.07 12.40
C VAL A 43 10.80 -16.26 13.46
N TRP A 44 9.66 -15.61 13.26
CA TRP A 44 8.42 -15.87 14.00
C TRP A 44 7.54 -16.84 13.22
N TRP A 45 6.84 -17.72 13.92
CA TRP A 45 5.86 -18.64 13.36
C TRP A 45 4.49 -18.33 13.94
N PHE A 46 3.54 -18.01 13.05
CA PHE A 46 2.12 -17.81 13.39
C PHE A 46 1.31 -18.77 12.52
N ASP A 47 0.56 -19.69 13.14
CA ASP A 47 -0.24 -20.70 12.42
C ASP A 47 0.57 -21.43 11.32
N ASP A 48 1.78 -21.87 11.67
CA ASP A 48 2.73 -22.54 10.76
C ASP A 48 3.17 -21.71 9.53
N VAL A 49 2.92 -20.40 9.55
CA VAL A 49 3.47 -19.44 8.58
C VAL A 49 4.70 -18.78 9.19
N ALA A 50 5.81 -18.83 8.46
CA ALA A 50 7.08 -18.21 8.81
C ALA A 50 7.08 -16.71 8.46
N HIS A 51 7.46 -15.87 9.42
CA HIS A 51 7.45 -14.41 9.35
C HIS A 51 8.85 -13.84 9.65
N LYS A 52 9.29 -12.87 8.85
CA LYS A 52 10.60 -12.23 8.99
C LYS A 52 10.51 -10.72 8.81
N ALA A 53 11.26 -9.99 9.63
CA ALA A 53 11.44 -8.55 9.49
C ALA A 53 12.67 -8.25 8.64
N VAL A 54 12.53 -7.27 7.75
CA VAL A 54 13.60 -6.79 6.86
C VAL A 54 13.74 -5.28 7.09
N PRO A 55 14.55 -4.85 8.07
CA PRO A 55 14.82 -3.44 8.29
C PRO A 55 15.67 -2.87 7.14
N VAL A 56 15.44 -1.60 6.81
CA VAL A 56 16.25 -0.88 5.81
C VAL A 56 17.41 -0.18 6.52
N ALA A 57 18.64 -0.54 6.20
CA ALA A 57 19.88 -0.02 6.78
C ALA A 57 20.19 1.42 6.39
N ARG A 58 20.03 1.77 5.09
CA ARG A 58 20.21 3.15 4.60
C ARG A 58 19.44 3.42 3.30
N LEU A 59 19.26 4.70 3.00
CA LEU A 59 18.83 5.17 1.68
C LEU A 59 20.09 5.48 0.87
N ARG A 60 20.25 4.86 -0.30
CA ARG A 60 21.39 5.08 -1.20
C ARG A 60 21.27 6.41 -1.96
N ASN A 61 20.05 6.81 -2.28
CA ASN A 61 19.71 8.05 -2.97
C ASN A 61 18.56 8.75 -2.23
N ALA A 62 18.44 10.07 -2.41
CA ALA A 62 17.29 10.81 -1.91
C ALA A 62 15.99 10.31 -2.59
N PRO A 63 14.95 9.93 -1.84
CA PRO A 63 13.70 9.42 -2.41
C PRO A 63 12.88 10.56 -3.04
N SER A 64 12.18 10.25 -4.13
CA SER A 64 11.25 11.19 -4.78
C SER A 64 9.83 11.10 -4.19
N THR A 65 8.99 12.09 -4.47
CA THR A 65 7.58 12.07 -4.04
C THR A 65 6.88 10.80 -4.53
N GLY A 66 6.21 10.07 -3.64
CA GLY A 66 5.54 8.82 -4.02
C GLY A 66 6.49 7.66 -4.26
N HIS A 67 7.71 7.69 -3.72
CA HIS A 67 8.76 6.73 -4.06
C HIS A 67 8.31 5.28 -3.95
N LEU A 68 7.60 4.90 -2.86
CA LEU A 68 7.17 3.52 -2.61
C LEU A 68 5.78 3.22 -3.19
N THR A 69 4.79 4.09 -2.96
CA THR A 69 3.37 3.81 -3.22
C THR A 69 2.79 4.55 -4.43
N GLY A 70 3.46 5.61 -4.91
CA GLY A 70 2.99 6.41 -6.03
C GLY A 70 3.29 5.77 -7.38
N GLU A 71 2.49 6.09 -8.38
CA GLU A 71 2.73 5.69 -9.78
C GLU A 71 3.77 6.62 -10.41
N VAL A 72 5.05 6.24 -10.27
CA VAL A 72 6.18 7.03 -10.75
C VAL A 72 6.74 6.41 -12.03
N LYS A 73 7.05 7.25 -13.02
CA LYS A 73 7.73 6.82 -14.24
C LYS A 73 9.17 6.38 -13.94
N ARG A 74 9.51 5.16 -14.31
CA ARG A 74 10.83 4.55 -14.14
C ARG A 74 11.25 3.87 -15.45
N GLY A 75 12.10 4.55 -16.22
CA GLY A 75 12.38 4.15 -17.60
C GLY A 75 11.11 4.22 -18.46
N GLU A 76 10.80 3.11 -19.12
CA GLU A 76 9.60 2.96 -19.97
C GLU A 76 8.33 2.54 -19.20
N HIS A 77 8.46 2.26 -17.90
CA HIS A 77 7.35 1.74 -17.09
C HIS A 77 6.82 2.77 -16.10
N ILE A 78 5.52 2.71 -15.81
CA ILE A 78 4.87 3.43 -14.71
C ILE A 78 4.38 2.38 -13.71
N ASN A 79 4.92 2.42 -12.49
CA ASN A 79 4.55 1.49 -11.43
C ASN A 79 4.79 2.10 -10.04
N ALA A 80 4.12 1.52 -9.04
CA ALA A 80 4.47 1.68 -7.64
C ALA A 80 5.43 0.55 -7.24
N ILE A 81 6.44 0.82 -6.42
CA ILE A 81 7.38 -0.22 -5.94
C ILE A 81 6.61 -1.31 -5.19
N MET A 82 5.64 -0.91 -4.37
CA MET A 82 4.85 -1.84 -3.57
C MET A 82 4.19 -2.95 -4.41
N ASP A 83 3.85 -2.67 -5.68
CA ASP A 83 3.26 -3.65 -6.61
C ASP A 83 4.27 -4.66 -7.14
N LEU A 84 5.54 -4.33 -7.07
CA LEU A 84 6.62 -5.21 -7.47
C LEU A 84 7.05 -6.10 -6.32
N LEU A 85 6.85 -5.71 -5.06
CA LEU A 85 7.30 -6.48 -3.90
C LEU A 85 6.56 -7.84 -3.81
N PRO A 86 7.14 -8.84 -3.12
CA PRO A 86 6.45 -10.11 -2.88
C PRO A 86 5.06 -9.90 -2.27
N GLU A 87 4.12 -10.74 -2.65
CA GLU A 87 2.76 -10.71 -2.11
C GLU A 87 2.75 -10.82 -0.58
N SER A 88 1.81 -10.12 0.06
CA SER A 88 1.69 -10.03 1.52
C SER A 88 2.88 -9.36 2.23
N THR A 89 3.67 -8.55 1.53
CA THR A 89 4.67 -7.67 2.17
C THR A 89 3.97 -6.51 2.85
N LEU A 90 4.29 -6.26 4.12
CA LEU A 90 3.79 -5.13 4.90
C LEU A 90 4.93 -4.11 5.08
N LEU A 91 4.69 -2.86 4.69
CA LEU A 91 5.59 -1.74 4.94
C LEU A 91 5.26 -1.08 6.28
N THR A 92 6.21 -1.09 7.22
CA THR A 92 6.12 -0.34 8.47
C THR A 92 7.06 0.85 8.43
N LEU A 93 6.50 2.03 8.70
CA LEU A 93 7.26 3.25 8.91
C LEU A 93 7.06 3.74 10.35
N THR A 94 8.15 3.87 11.10
CA THR A 94 8.15 4.46 12.44
C THR A 94 8.77 5.84 12.37
N LEU A 95 8.11 6.85 12.94
CA LEU A 95 8.60 8.22 13.05
C LEU A 95 8.52 8.69 14.50
N VAL A 96 9.62 9.19 15.03
CA VAL A 96 9.71 9.80 16.35
C VAL A 96 10.02 11.27 16.17
N ILE A 97 9.02 12.09 16.48
CA ILE A 97 9.09 13.53 16.38
C ILE A 97 9.86 14.05 17.59
N HIS A 98 10.97 14.75 17.33
CA HIS A 98 11.81 15.35 18.37
C HIS A 98 11.85 16.88 18.24
N PRO A 99 11.90 17.62 19.36
CA PRO A 99 12.19 19.05 19.36
C PRO A 99 13.52 19.34 18.64
N GLN A 100 13.51 20.31 17.73
CA GLN A 100 14.67 20.58 16.85
C GLN A 100 15.80 21.30 17.59
N ASP A 101 15.46 22.17 18.54
CA ASP A 101 16.37 22.82 19.49
C ASP A 101 17.25 21.80 20.23
N LYS A 102 16.65 20.73 20.76
CA LYS A 102 17.40 19.65 21.44
C LYS A 102 18.31 18.88 20.48
N LEU A 103 17.89 18.74 19.22
CA LEU A 103 18.70 18.07 18.21
C LEU A 103 19.92 18.93 17.81
N GLU A 104 19.73 20.24 17.65
CA GLU A 104 20.81 21.20 17.41
C GLU A 104 21.82 21.21 18.55
N GLU A 105 21.35 21.20 19.81
CA GLU A 105 22.23 21.12 20.98
C GLU A 105 23.06 19.82 20.98
N ASN A 106 22.44 18.68 20.66
CA ASN A 106 23.15 17.40 20.56
C ASN A 106 24.22 17.43 19.47
N PHE A 107 23.95 18.04 18.31
CA PHE A 107 24.96 18.20 17.26
C PHE A 107 26.09 19.15 17.67
N ALA A 108 25.78 20.22 18.41
CA ALA A 108 26.80 21.11 18.96
C ALA A 108 27.71 20.37 19.95
N ARG A 109 27.12 19.56 20.83
CA ARG A 109 27.87 18.72 21.78
C ARG A 109 28.74 17.68 21.07
N LEU A 110 28.19 16.97 20.09
CA LEU A 110 28.95 16.00 19.29
C LEU A 110 30.16 16.63 18.60
N SER A 111 30.02 17.86 18.09
CA SER A 111 31.12 18.61 17.49
C SER A 111 32.21 19.00 18.50
N CYS A 112 31.84 19.24 19.76
CA CYS A 112 32.77 19.56 20.84
C CYS A 112 33.40 18.33 21.49
N ASP A 113 32.73 17.18 21.47
CA ASP A 113 33.26 15.92 22.04
C ASP A 113 34.21 15.22 21.05
N SER A 114 34.09 15.50 19.75
CA SER A 114 34.93 14.95 18.68
C SER A 114 36.29 15.68 18.57
N MET A 115 37.02 15.82 19.68
CA MET A 115 38.29 16.58 19.77
C MET A 115 39.55 15.79 19.40
N GLY A 116 39.41 14.55 18.95
CA GLY A 116 40.54 13.74 18.49
C GLY A 116 41.09 14.22 17.15
N GLU A 117 42.40 14.13 16.94
CA GLU A 117 43.04 14.36 15.62
C GLU A 117 42.91 13.15 14.67
N ASN A 118 42.21 12.09 15.09
CA ASN A 118 41.96 10.93 14.24
C ASN A 118 40.96 11.28 13.12
N VAL A 119 41.10 10.59 11.99
CA VAL A 119 40.30 10.82 10.78
C VAL A 119 38.79 10.71 11.05
N ASP A 120 38.39 9.81 11.96
CA ASP A 120 36.98 9.61 12.30
C ASP A 120 36.37 10.78 13.08
N SER A 121 37.12 11.40 14.01
CA SER A 121 36.63 12.59 14.73
C SER A 121 36.52 13.79 13.80
N LEU A 122 37.46 13.94 12.86
CA LEU A 122 37.39 15.00 11.84
C LEU A 122 36.14 14.87 10.97
N ARG A 123 35.85 13.65 10.48
CA ARG A 123 34.64 13.38 9.69
C ARG A 123 33.35 13.61 10.49
N ALA A 124 33.29 13.14 11.74
CA ALA A 124 32.13 13.36 12.60
C ALA A 124 31.84 14.86 12.80
N ARG A 125 32.89 15.68 12.91
CA ARG A 125 32.76 17.14 13.00
C ARG A 125 32.26 17.78 11.70
N GLU A 126 32.79 17.35 10.56
CA GLU A 126 32.33 17.82 9.23
C GLU A 126 30.86 17.45 8.97
N ASP A 127 30.46 16.22 9.33
CA ASP A 127 29.07 15.75 9.22
C ASP A 127 28.14 16.55 10.14
N ALA A 128 28.56 16.81 11.40
CA ALA A 128 27.79 17.63 12.33
C ALA A 128 27.62 19.08 11.83
N ALA A 129 28.67 19.68 11.26
CA ALA A 129 28.60 21.01 10.66
C ALA A 129 27.66 21.05 9.44
N THR A 130 27.72 20.02 8.60
CA THR A 130 26.84 19.85 7.44
C THR A 130 25.38 19.72 7.87
N ALA A 131 25.11 18.88 8.87
CA ALA A 131 23.76 18.72 9.44
C ALA A 131 23.21 20.05 9.99
N ARG A 132 24.04 20.83 10.69
CA ARG A 132 23.64 22.17 11.19
C ARG A 132 23.32 23.15 10.08
N THR A 133 24.06 23.12 8.96
CA THR A 133 23.74 23.95 7.78
C THR A 133 22.34 23.62 7.24
N TYR A 134 21.98 22.33 7.15
CA TYR A 134 20.64 21.94 6.72
C TYR A 134 19.54 22.35 7.70
N LEU A 135 19.79 22.23 9.00
CA LEU A 135 18.85 22.70 10.04
C LEU A 135 18.65 24.22 9.97
N GLY A 136 19.73 24.98 9.75
CA GLY A 136 19.67 26.44 9.51
C GLY A 136 18.84 26.82 8.28
N ASN A 137 18.86 25.97 7.25
CA ASN A 137 18.02 26.11 6.04
C ASN A 137 16.56 25.61 6.25
N LYS A 138 16.11 25.47 7.51
CA LYS A 138 14.77 25.03 7.90
C LYS A 138 14.40 23.61 7.48
N HIS A 139 15.37 22.79 7.09
CA HIS A 139 15.12 21.34 6.98
C HIS A 139 14.95 20.77 8.38
N LYS A 140 14.04 19.80 8.53
CA LYS A 140 13.81 19.11 9.80
C LYS A 140 14.38 17.71 9.74
N LEU A 141 14.97 17.29 10.85
CA LEU A 141 15.48 15.93 11.06
C LEU A 141 14.69 15.28 12.20
N TYR A 142 14.13 14.10 11.92
CA TYR A 142 13.45 13.25 12.91
C TYR A 142 14.09 11.88 12.95
N ARG A 143 13.84 11.15 14.03
CA ARG A 143 14.25 9.75 14.12
C ARG A 143 13.21 8.88 13.43
N ALA A 144 13.65 7.99 12.56
CA ALA A 144 12.77 7.13 11.79
C ALA A 144 13.35 5.72 11.64
N ALA A 145 12.46 4.74 11.47
CA ALA A 145 12.79 3.39 11.07
C ALA A 145 11.89 2.94 9.93
N ILE A 146 12.44 2.17 9.00
CA ILE A 146 11.71 1.60 7.86
C ILE A 146 11.95 0.11 7.92
N THR A 147 10.88 -0.66 7.98
CA THR A 147 10.95 -2.11 8.08
C THR A 147 9.88 -2.73 7.19
N LEU A 148 10.24 -3.77 6.46
CA LEU A 148 9.31 -4.55 5.68
C LEU A 148 9.11 -5.90 6.36
N LEU A 149 7.86 -6.30 6.57
CA LEU A 149 7.52 -7.61 7.12
C LEU A 149 7.10 -8.51 5.97
N ILE A 150 7.73 -9.68 5.88
CA ILE A 150 7.40 -10.70 4.89
C ILE A 150 6.97 -11.98 5.58
N LYS A 151 6.15 -12.77 4.89
CA LYS A 151 5.73 -14.09 5.35
C LYS A 151 5.74 -15.12 4.23
N ALA A 152 5.89 -16.39 4.58
CA ALA A 152 5.81 -17.54 3.69
C ALA A 152 5.40 -18.80 4.47
N ARG A 153 4.91 -19.83 3.77
CA ARG A 153 4.49 -21.10 4.41
C ARG A 153 5.66 -21.91 5.00
N ASP A 154 6.85 -21.72 4.46
CA ASP A 154 8.05 -22.48 4.82
C ASP A 154 9.30 -21.59 4.68
N LEU A 155 10.39 -22.01 5.32
CA LEU A 155 11.65 -21.26 5.35
C LEU A 155 12.29 -21.10 3.95
N PRO A 156 12.41 -22.14 3.11
CA PRO A 156 12.93 -21.97 1.75
C PRO A 156 12.16 -20.92 0.93
N SER A 157 10.83 -20.94 1.01
CA SER A 157 9.97 -19.95 0.36
C SER A 157 10.18 -18.55 0.95
N LEU A 158 10.41 -18.44 2.26
CA LEU A 158 10.69 -17.18 2.94
C LEU A 158 12.03 -16.59 2.47
N ASP A 159 13.07 -17.41 2.34
CA ASP A 159 14.38 -16.98 1.86
C ASP A 159 14.32 -16.52 0.40
N LYS A 160 13.57 -17.23 -0.45
CA LYS A 160 13.32 -16.79 -1.83
C LYS A 160 12.61 -15.43 -1.88
N ARG A 161 11.60 -15.22 -1.03
CA ARG A 161 10.90 -13.92 -0.92
C ARG A 161 11.82 -12.83 -0.38
N TYR A 162 12.68 -13.14 0.58
CA TYR A 162 13.68 -12.22 1.11
C TYR A 162 14.66 -11.76 0.03
N LEU A 163 15.18 -12.68 -0.78
CA LEU A 163 16.11 -12.36 -1.88
C LEU A 163 15.44 -11.48 -2.94
N ASP A 164 14.21 -11.84 -3.34
CA ASP A 164 13.42 -11.05 -4.29
C ASP A 164 13.12 -9.64 -3.76
N LEU A 165 12.69 -9.55 -2.50
CA LEU A 165 12.47 -8.27 -1.81
C LEU A 165 13.73 -7.42 -1.78
N SER A 166 14.85 -8.01 -1.36
CA SER A 166 16.13 -7.31 -1.20
C SER A 166 16.64 -6.76 -2.53
N SER A 167 16.55 -7.55 -3.60
CA SER A 167 16.89 -7.11 -4.97
C SER A 167 16.05 -5.90 -5.39
N LYS A 168 14.72 -5.97 -5.19
CA LYS A 168 13.80 -4.88 -5.52
C LYS A 168 14.10 -3.62 -4.70
N LEU A 169 14.30 -3.73 -3.39
CA LEU A 169 14.64 -2.59 -2.53
C LEU A 169 15.94 -1.92 -2.97
N LEU A 170 16.98 -2.70 -3.26
CA LEU A 170 18.28 -2.19 -3.72
C LEU A 170 18.15 -1.41 -5.03
N ASN A 171 17.38 -1.92 -5.99
CA ASN A 171 17.09 -1.24 -7.26
C ASN A 171 16.32 0.08 -7.06
N CYS A 172 15.64 0.22 -5.92
CA CYS A 172 14.91 1.42 -5.54
C CYS A 172 15.72 2.37 -4.67
N GLY A 173 17.00 2.07 -4.39
CA GLY A 173 17.84 2.86 -3.50
C GLY A 173 17.54 2.68 -2.01
N LEU A 174 16.81 1.63 -1.62
CA LEU A 174 16.63 1.23 -0.22
C LEU A 174 17.52 0.02 0.04
N GLU A 175 18.47 0.15 0.96
CA GLU A 175 19.39 -0.94 1.29
C GLU A 175 18.88 -1.70 2.52
N PRO A 176 18.47 -2.98 2.39
CA PRO A 176 18.12 -3.80 3.55
C PRO A 176 19.35 -4.08 4.42
N VAL A 177 19.14 -4.28 5.72
CA VAL A 177 20.19 -4.76 6.64
C VAL A 177 20.58 -6.17 6.22
N ASN A 178 21.90 -6.44 6.16
CA ASN A 178 22.40 -7.79 5.96
C ASN A 178 21.95 -8.67 7.15
N PRO A 179 21.28 -9.83 6.94
CA PRO A 179 20.82 -10.69 8.01
C PRO A 179 21.93 -11.11 8.99
N GLU A 180 23.17 -11.27 8.51
CA GLU A 180 24.33 -11.59 9.37
C GLU A 180 24.71 -10.45 10.33
N HIS A 181 24.31 -9.22 10.00
CA HIS A 181 24.55 -8.03 10.82
C HIS A 181 23.30 -7.62 11.62
N ASP A 182 22.18 -8.33 11.49
CA ASP A 182 20.99 -8.06 12.30
C ASP A 182 21.14 -8.70 13.67
N ILE A 183 21.46 -7.86 14.67
CA ILE A 183 21.70 -8.28 16.06
C ILE A 183 20.43 -8.81 16.73
N GLY A 184 19.23 -8.47 16.22
CA GLY A 184 17.97 -8.83 16.89
C GLY A 184 16.75 -8.85 15.96
N PRO A 185 16.70 -9.75 14.97
CA PRO A 185 15.62 -9.81 13.97
C PRO A 185 14.24 -10.04 14.59
N LEU A 186 14.15 -10.89 15.62
CA LEU A 186 12.90 -11.16 16.34
C LEU A 186 12.37 -9.93 17.07
N SER A 187 13.27 -9.15 17.65
CA SER A 187 12.95 -7.92 18.34
C SER A 187 12.59 -6.81 17.35
N THR A 188 13.23 -6.79 16.18
CA THR A 188 12.90 -5.90 15.06
C THR A 188 11.49 -6.17 14.54
N TYR A 189 11.09 -7.45 14.43
CA TYR A 189 9.72 -7.81 14.09
C TYR A 189 8.70 -7.19 15.05
N MET A 190 8.91 -7.37 16.36
CA MET A 190 8.04 -6.80 17.39
C MET A 190 7.98 -5.27 17.35
N ARG A 191 9.12 -4.59 17.22
CA ARG A 191 9.17 -3.12 17.11
C ARG A 191 8.47 -2.60 15.87
N ALA A 192 8.48 -3.36 14.77
CA ALA A 192 7.87 -2.99 13.50
C ALA A 192 6.36 -3.28 13.46
N LEU A 193 5.78 -3.89 14.48
CA LEU A 193 4.34 -4.00 14.59
C LEU A 193 3.73 -2.62 14.91
N PRO A 194 2.53 -2.31 14.38
CA PRO A 194 1.85 -1.06 14.68
C PRO A 194 1.75 -0.81 16.19
N MET A 195 2.12 0.40 16.62
CA MET A 195 2.06 0.83 18.03
C MET A 195 2.96 0.05 19.02
N CYS A 196 3.85 -0.83 18.55
CA CYS A 196 4.75 -1.60 19.42
C CYS A 196 6.13 -0.97 19.64
N PHE A 197 6.48 0.09 18.90
CA PHE A 197 7.72 0.83 19.13
C PHE A 197 7.56 1.84 20.28
N ASN A 198 8.40 1.73 21.31
CA ASN A 198 8.45 2.69 22.42
C ASN A 198 9.76 3.51 22.40
N PRO A 199 9.71 4.81 22.02
CA PRO A 199 10.90 5.67 22.01
C PRO A 199 11.61 5.80 23.35
N ALA A 200 10.89 5.69 24.47
CA ALA A 200 11.49 5.80 25.81
C ALA A 200 12.37 4.60 26.18
N GLN A 201 12.17 3.46 25.51
CA GLN A 201 12.99 2.26 25.67
C GLN A 201 14.21 2.26 24.75
N ASP A 202 14.18 3.01 23.64
CA ASP A 202 15.31 3.18 22.71
C ASP A 202 16.28 4.28 23.19
N ARG A 203 16.78 4.16 24.43
CA ARG A 203 17.60 5.21 25.08
C ARG A 203 18.88 5.56 24.32
N HIS A 204 19.45 4.59 23.62
CA HIS A 204 20.67 4.76 22.82
C HIS A 204 20.40 4.99 21.33
N ASN A 205 19.12 5.01 20.93
CA ASN A 205 18.69 5.18 19.54
C ASN A 205 19.28 4.14 18.58
N TRP A 206 19.31 2.87 19.00
CA TRP A 206 19.86 1.78 18.19
C TRP A 206 18.91 1.37 17.06
N TYR A 207 17.61 1.59 17.25
CA TYR A 207 16.58 1.08 16.34
C TYR A 207 16.02 2.16 15.41
N THR A 208 16.40 3.42 15.63
CA THR A 208 15.94 4.56 14.84
C THR A 208 17.11 5.43 14.40
N ARG A 209 17.04 5.93 13.17
CA ARG A 209 18.08 6.78 12.57
C ARG A 209 17.55 8.17 12.27
N LEU A 210 18.44 9.16 12.25
CA LEU A 210 18.07 10.49 11.78
C LEU A 210 17.77 10.44 10.28
N MET A 211 16.63 11.02 9.90
CA MET A 211 16.16 11.12 8.53
C MET A 211 15.51 12.48 8.33
N PHE A 212 15.75 13.08 7.17
CA PHE A 212 15.05 14.31 6.80
C PHE A 212 13.55 14.03 6.68
N VAL A 213 12.75 14.92 7.26
CA VAL A 213 11.28 14.80 7.23
C VAL A 213 10.78 14.74 5.79
N GLN A 214 11.40 15.47 4.88
CA GLN A 214 11.08 15.41 3.45
C GLN A 214 11.32 14.03 2.85
N HIS A 215 12.45 13.38 3.16
CA HIS A 215 12.74 12.03 2.66
C HIS A 215 11.76 11.00 3.23
N PHE A 216 11.41 11.13 4.52
CA PHE A 216 10.40 10.28 5.13
C PHE A 216 9.03 10.49 4.49
N ALA A 217 8.64 11.75 4.26
CA ALA A 217 7.39 12.10 3.60
C ALA A 217 7.30 11.47 2.21
N CYS A 218 8.36 11.56 1.39
CA CYS A 218 8.46 10.92 0.07
C CYS A 218 8.20 9.40 0.08
N LEU A 219 8.50 8.72 1.19
CA LEU A 219 8.32 7.28 1.37
C LEU A 219 6.96 6.92 1.99
N ALA A 220 6.23 7.89 2.53
CA ALA A 220 4.98 7.65 3.25
C ALA A 220 3.89 7.08 2.34
N PRO A 221 3.04 6.15 2.84
CA PRO A 221 2.01 5.49 2.06
C PRO A 221 0.76 6.37 1.88
N VAL A 222 0.94 7.67 1.69
CA VAL A 222 -0.12 8.66 1.47
C VAL A 222 -0.26 9.07 0.00
N TYR A 223 0.73 8.71 -0.81
CA TYR A 223 0.66 8.90 -2.25
C TYR A 223 -0.15 7.75 -2.83
N GLY A 224 -1.44 8.04 -3.06
CA GLY A 224 -2.37 7.13 -3.71
C GLY A 224 -2.14 7.04 -5.21
N ARG A 225 -2.80 6.06 -5.82
CA ARG A 225 -2.91 5.95 -7.28
C ARG A 225 -3.95 6.91 -7.81
N ASP A 226 -3.89 7.20 -9.09
CA ASP A 226 -4.92 8.02 -9.72
C ASP A 226 -6.30 7.34 -9.55
N THR A 227 -7.29 8.16 -9.19
CA THR A 227 -8.70 7.75 -9.02
C THR A 227 -9.60 8.44 -10.05
N GLY A 228 -9.01 9.16 -11.00
CA GLY A 228 -9.70 9.94 -12.00
C GLY A 228 -10.18 11.27 -11.42
N THR A 229 -11.28 11.78 -11.95
CA THR A 229 -11.87 13.06 -11.54
C THR A 229 -12.79 12.92 -10.33
N GLY A 230 -13.13 11.70 -9.96
CA GLY A 230 -14.08 11.39 -8.87
C GLY A 230 -15.55 11.57 -9.25
N ASN A 231 -15.85 12.06 -10.45
CA ASN A 231 -17.23 12.19 -10.93
C ASN A 231 -17.76 10.81 -11.38
N PRO A 232 -18.92 10.36 -10.86
CA PRO A 232 -19.46 9.04 -11.14
C PRO A 232 -20.08 9.00 -12.54
N GLY A 233 -19.28 8.67 -13.55
CA GLY A 233 -19.71 8.44 -14.93
C GLY A 233 -19.29 7.05 -15.39
N PHE A 234 -18.11 6.97 -15.96
CA PHE A 234 -17.40 5.71 -16.18
C PHE A 234 -16.62 5.35 -14.92
N THR A 235 -16.99 4.26 -14.27
CA THR A 235 -16.30 3.74 -13.09
C THR A 235 -15.67 2.39 -13.41
N PHE A 236 -14.35 2.31 -13.24
CA PHE A 236 -13.52 1.12 -13.36
C PHE A 236 -12.64 0.98 -12.12
N PHE A 237 -11.64 0.11 -12.18
CA PHE A 237 -10.63 -0.03 -11.14
C PHE A 237 -9.26 0.38 -11.67
N ASN A 238 -8.52 1.15 -10.88
CA ASN A 238 -7.10 1.38 -11.15
C ASN A 238 -6.29 0.10 -10.88
N ARG A 239 -4.99 0.12 -11.19
CA ARG A 239 -4.10 -1.03 -10.98
C ARG A 239 -4.06 -1.52 -9.52
N GLY A 240 -4.39 -0.63 -8.59
CA GLY A 240 -4.49 -0.93 -7.17
C GLY A 240 -5.79 -1.56 -6.70
N GLY A 241 -6.75 -1.78 -7.59
CA GLY A 241 -8.10 -2.22 -7.24
C GLY A 241 -8.98 -1.12 -6.64
N GLY A 242 -8.50 0.13 -6.56
CA GLY A 242 -9.31 1.27 -6.13
C GLY A 242 -10.20 1.77 -7.27
N PRO A 243 -11.37 2.38 -6.97
CA PRO A 243 -12.24 2.91 -8.01
C PRO A 243 -11.54 4.04 -8.79
N LEU A 244 -11.65 3.98 -10.11
CA LEU A 244 -11.21 4.99 -11.06
C LEU A 244 -12.45 5.52 -11.78
N SER A 245 -12.82 6.78 -11.54
CA SER A 245 -14.04 7.37 -12.08
C SER A 245 -13.79 8.64 -12.87
N VAL A 246 -14.36 8.70 -14.07
CA VAL A 246 -14.37 9.89 -14.95
C VAL A 246 -15.72 9.98 -15.63
N ASP A 247 -16.30 11.17 -15.74
CA ASP A 247 -17.59 11.39 -16.37
C ASP A 247 -17.49 12.25 -17.64
N PRO A 248 -17.45 11.63 -18.83
CA PRO A 248 -17.34 12.38 -20.09
C PRO A 248 -18.53 13.29 -20.41
N LEU A 249 -19.67 13.17 -19.72
CA LEU A 249 -20.84 14.04 -19.92
C LEU A 249 -20.91 15.17 -18.89
N ASN A 250 -20.15 15.06 -17.79
CA ASN A 250 -20.00 16.12 -16.81
C ASN A 250 -19.17 17.29 -17.39
N ARG A 251 -19.64 18.53 -17.16
CA ARG A 251 -18.94 19.75 -17.62
C ARG A 251 -17.59 19.95 -16.93
N ASN A 252 -17.40 19.42 -15.73
CA ASN A 252 -16.14 19.53 -15.00
C ASN A 252 -15.04 18.64 -15.60
N ASP A 253 -15.42 17.60 -16.34
CA ASP A 253 -14.50 16.60 -16.90
C ASP A 253 -14.28 16.75 -18.41
N ARG A 254 -14.99 17.70 -19.05
CA ARG A 254 -14.89 17.96 -20.48
C ARG A 254 -14.80 19.46 -20.75
N THR A 255 -13.95 19.85 -21.70
CA THR A 255 -13.85 21.24 -22.14
C THR A 255 -14.98 21.60 -23.10
N GLN A 256 -15.08 20.90 -24.23
CA GLN A 256 -16.14 21.10 -25.22
C GLN A 256 -16.80 19.79 -25.67
N ASN A 257 -15.98 18.80 -26.05
CA ASN A 257 -16.44 17.52 -26.56
C ASN A 257 -15.80 16.36 -25.79
N ALA A 258 -16.48 15.21 -25.79
CA ALA A 258 -16.00 14.00 -25.15
C ALA A 258 -15.94 12.85 -26.15
N HIS A 259 -14.83 12.78 -26.89
CA HIS A 259 -14.55 11.70 -27.84
C HIS A 259 -13.79 10.57 -27.15
N LEU A 260 -14.15 9.33 -27.47
CA LEU A 260 -13.48 8.13 -26.99
C LEU A 260 -13.02 7.30 -28.18
N MET A 261 -11.74 6.92 -28.20
CA MET A 261 -11.21 5.93 -29.13
C MET A 261 -10.88 4.63 -28.36
N LEU A 262 -11.35 3.48 -28.87
CA LEU A 262 -11.13 2.17 -28.26
C LEU A 262 -10.47 1.24 -29.27
N PHE A 263 -9.16 1.00 -29.09
CA PHE A 263 -8.35 0.16 -29.97
C PHE A 263 -8.07 -1.20 -29.35
N GLY A 264 -7.81 -2.20 -30.19
CA GLY A 264 -7.44 -3.55 -29.77
C GLY A 264 -7.74 -4.59 -30.87
N PRO A 265 -7.05 -5.75 -30.87
CA PRO A 265 -7.31 -6.81 -31.83
C PRO A 265 -8.70 -7.45 -31.63
N THR A 266 -9.11 -8.31 -32.55
CA THR A 266 -10.31 -9.13 -32.39
C THR A 266 -10.19 -10.01 -31.13
N GLY A 267 -11.24 -10.08 -30.33
CA GLY A 267 -11.24 -10.80 -29.06
C GLY A 267 -10.70 -10.02 -27.84
N ALA A 268 -10.13 -8.82 -28.01
CA ALA A 268 -9.59 -8.02 -26.90
C ALA A 268 -10.64 -7.37 -25.97
N GLY A 269 -11.92 -7.71 -26.11
CA GLY A 269 -12.99 -7.18 -25.24
C GLY A 269 -13.46 -5.75 -25.56
N LYS A 270 -13.22 -5.23 -26.77
CA LYS A 270 -13.67 -3.87 -27.17
C LYS A 270 -15.19 -3.67 -27.01
N SER A 271 -15.99 -4.55 -27.63
CA SER A 271 -17.45 -4.45 -27.58
C SER A 271 -17.98 -4.61 -26.15
N ALA A 272 -17.40 -5.52 -25.37
CA ALA A 272 -17.76 -5.69 -23.95
C ALA A 272 -17.48 -4.42 -23.12
N THR A 273 -16.31 -3.81 -23.31
CA THR A 273 -15.94 -2.55 -22.63
C THR A 273 -16.86 -1.41 -23.03
N ALA A 274 -17.22 -1.30 -24.32
CA ALA A 274 -18.16 -0.31 -24.81
C ALA A 274 -19.55 -0.52 -24.20
N LEU A 275 -20.03 -1.76 -24.09
CA LEU A 275 -21.32 -2.08 -23.50
C LEU A 275 -21.41 -1.69 -22.02
N VAL A 276 -20.36 -1.95 -21.24
CA VAL A 276 -20.27 -1.48 -19.84
C VAL A 276 -20.40 0.05 -19.76
N LYS A 277 -19.65 0.77 -20.60
CA LYS A 277 -19.69 2.24 -20.66
C LYS A 277 -21.08 2.77 -21.04
N LEU A 278 -21.73 2.17 -22.05
CA LEU A 278 -23.07 2.53 -22.47
C LEU A 278 -24.10 2.27 -21.37
N ALA A 279 -23.99 1.14 -20.66
CA ALA A 279 -24.85 0.83 -19.53
C ALA A 279 -24.72 1.85 -18.40
N LEU A 280 -23.50 2.23 -18.04
CA LEU A 280 -23.24 3.28 -17.04
C LEU A 280 -23.83 4.63 -17.47
N MET A 281 -23.63 5.03 -18.72
CA MET A 281 -24.23 6.25 -19.27
C MET A 281 -25.77 6.22 -19.26
N MET A 282 -26.36 5.09 -19.65
CA MET A 282 -27.82 4.92 -19.62
C MET A 282 -28.36 4.97 -18.20
N ALA A 283 -27.64 4.44 -17.22
CA ALA A 283 -28.05 4.48 -15.82
C ALA A 283 -28.08 5.92 -15.27
N ILE A 284 -27.09 6.73 -15.60
CA ILE A 284 -26.94 8.09 -15.05
C ILE A 284 -27.75 9.12 -15.83
N TYR A 285 -27.55 9.17 -17.16
CA TYR A 285 -28.02 10.26 -18.01
C TYR A 285 -29.19 9.89 -18.92
N ARG A 286 -29.42 8.60 -19.17
CA ARG A 286 -30.38 8.10 -20.18
C ARG A 286 -30.28 8.85 -21.52
N PRO A 287 -29.08 9.00 -22.11
CA PRO A 287 -28.91 9.78 -23.34
C PRO A 287 -29.54 9.07 -24.54
N ARG A 288 -29.74 9.81 -25.63
CA ARG A 288 -30.02 9.19 -26.94
C ARG A 288 -28.72 8.63 -27.50
N ILE A 289 -28.70 7.33 -27.81
CA ILE A 289 -27.52 6.61 -28.29
C ILE A 289 -27.78 6.14 -29.72
N PHE A 290 -26.84 6.43 -30.61
CA PHE A 290 -26.82 5.90 -31.98
C PHE A 290 -25.67 4.91 -32.08
N LEU A 291 -25.98 3.66 -32.46
CA LEU A 291 -25.00 2.58 -32.60
C LEU A 291 -24.95 2.17 -34.08
N ILE A 292 -23.74 2.15 -34.64
CA ILE A 292 -23.48 1.74 -36.02
C ILE A 292 -22.48 0.59 -35.94
N GLU A 293 -22.91 -0.62 -36.28
CA GLU A 293 -22.13 -1.84 -36.15
C GLU A 293 -22.48 -2.86 -37.24
N VAL A 294 -21.55 -3.75 -37.57
CA VAL A 294 -21.72 -4.84 -38.55
C VAL A 294 -22.07 -6.18 -37.88
N GLY A 295 -21.67 -6.41 -36.63
CA GLY A 295 -21.71 -7.73 -35.97
C GLY A 295 -22.85 -7.98 -34.99
N ASN A 296 -23.78 -7.03 -34.82
CA ASN A 296 -24.88 -7.08 -33.85
C ASN A 296 -24.45 -7.40 -32.40
N SER A 297 -23.25 -6.98 -31.99
CA SER A 297 -22.74 -7.13 -30.62
C SER A 297 -23.61 -6.36 -29.60
N PHE A 298 -24.26 -5.27 -30.01
CA PHE A 298 -25.06 -4.42 -29.12
C PHE A 298 -26.58 -4.66 -29.19
N GLY A 299 -27.06 -5.62 -29.97
CA GLY A 299 -28.50 -5.89 -30.13
C GLY A 299 -29.21 -6.16 -28.80
N LEU A 300 -28.66 -7.08 -27.99
CA LEU A 300 -29.20 -7.41 -26.67
C LEU A 300 -29.25 -6.21 -25.71
N PHE A 301 -28.27 -5.30 -25.81
CA PHE A 301 -28.26 -4.08 -25.02
C PHE A 301 -29.39 -3.12 -25.45
N SER A 302 -29.66 -3.04 -26.76
CA SER A 302 -30.78 -2.26 -27.30
C SER A 302 -32.12 -2.81 -26.80
N ASP A 303 -32.32 -4.12 -26.86
CA ASP A 303 -33.54 -4.78 -26.38
C ASP A 303 -33.75 -4.53 -24.88
N TYR A 304 -32.67 -4.66 -24.09
CA TYR A 304 -32.69 -4.34 -22.66
C TYR A 304 -33.09 -2.87 -22.42
N CYS A 305 -32.47 -1.92 -23.11
CA CYS A 305 -32.82 -0.50 -22.98
C CYS A 305 -34.26 -0.20 -23.41
N ALA A 306 -34.78 -0.90 -24.41
CA ALA A 306 -36.17 -0.78 -24.84
C ALA A 306 -37.14 -1.29 -23.75
N SER A 307 -36.81 -2.42 -23.10
CA SER A 307 -37.61 -2.98 -21.99
C SER A 307 -37.69 -2.06 -20.76
N LEU A 308 -36.66 -1.24 -20.54
CA LEU A 308 -36.61 -0.28 -19.43
C LEU A 308 -37.42 1.00 -19.69
N ARG A 309 -37.95 1.19 -20.90
CA ARG A 309 -38.85 2.32 -21.15
C ARG A 309 -40.18 2.01 -20.47
N PRO A 310 -40.66 2.85 -19.53
CA PRO A 310 -42.03 2.72 -19.08
C PRO A 310 -42.95 2.78 -20.29
N GLU A 311 -43.98 1.92 -20.33
CA GLU A 311 -45.02 1.98 -21.35
C GLU A 311 -45.46 3.44 -21.46
N ARG A 312 -45.11 4.07 -22.58
CA ARG A 312 -45.75 5.33 -22.94
C ARG A 312 -47.21 4.96 -23.09
N THR A 313 -48.02 5.37 -22.12
CA THR A 313 -49.47 5.43 -22.24
C THR A 313 -49.78 5.88 -23.66
N SER A 314 -50.44 4.97 -24.38
CA SER A 314 -50.88 5.12 -25.76
C SER A 314 -51.55 6.48 -25.94
N GLY A 315 -50.87 7.37 -26.66
CA GLY A 315 -51.41 8.68 -27.03
C GLY A 315 -50.46 9.81 -26.71
N GLN A 316 -49.51 10.08 -27.61
CA GLN A 316 -49.37 11.40 -28.25
C GLN A 316 -48.10 11.47 -29.14
N TYR A 317 -48.38 11.65 -30.43
CA TYR A 317 -47.61 12.26 -31.51
C TYR A 317 -46.29 11.64 -32.01
N GLN A 318 -46.38 11.16 -33.26
CA GLN A 318 -45.34 11.23 -34.28
C GLN A 318 -44.89 12.69 -34.51
N ALA A 319 -43.58 12.93 -34.65
CA ALA A 319 -42.94 13.66 -35.77
C ALA A 319 -41.52 14.13 -35.42
N ARG A 320 -40.58 13.80 -36.31
CA ARG A 320 -39.15 14.16 -36.44
C ARG A 320 -38.15 13.39 -35.57
#